data_AF-A0A742ID32-F1
#
_entry.id   AF-A0A742ID32-F1
#
_cell.length_a   1.000
_cell.length_b   1.000
_cell.length_c   1.000
_cell.angle_alpha   90.00
_cell.angle_beta   90.00
_cell.angle_gamma   90.00
#
_symmetry.space_group_name_H-M   'P 1'
#
loop_
_entity.id
_entity.type
_entity.pdbx_description
1 polymer ?
#
loop_
_entity_poly.entity_id
_entity_poly.type
_entity_poly.pdbx_seq_one_letter_code
_entity_poly.pdbx_strand_id
1 'polypeptide(L)'
;MPLEKGIAELVAGFIAAGRPSSREQNIDDRRAGYIASTSLADEKEIRVSSEDIVLEGMTFRVVSPPNASGSLPCILYYHGGCFVSGGFLTHDPQLRQLAWKSGCKVIAIQYRLAPEHTFPAAHDDAERGANIVYQYAEQLGIDRERITLAGDSAGGHLALVSALRLKSTAHWSPAKLLLIYPMLDATASFPSYASNGQDYIITRDTLLSGFEMYLQGTDLRHPEASPIWREDFAGLPPVHILTAEFDPLRDEGEALYHRLNDQGVACTCQRYLGVIHGFFQLGGVSQAARSAMRDVA
;
A
#
# COMPACT_ATOMS: atom_id res chain seq x y z
N MET A 1 17.14 17.37 -2.77
CA MET A 1 16.52 18.42 -3.64
C MET A 1 15.40 19.09 -2.85
N PRO A 2 14.92 20.30 -3.18
CA PRO A 2 13.68 20.77 -2.57
C PRO A 2 12.50 19.86 -2.95
N LEU A 3 11.45 19.85 -2.13
CA LEU A 3 10.17 19.19 -2.46
C LEU A 3 9.65 19.67 -3.82
N GLU A 4 8.93 18.80 -4.53
CA GLU A 4 8.14 19.24 -5.69
C GLU A 4 7.14 20.32 -5.26
N LYS A 5 6.91 21.31 -6.13
CA LYS A 5 6.17 22.53 -5.77
C LYS A 5 4.79 22.25 -5.15
N GLY A 6 3.99 21.37 -5.78
CA GLY A 6 2.65 21.06 -5.27
C GLY A 6 2.67 20.36 -3.91
N ILE A 7 3.67 19.52 -3.65
CA ILE A 7 3.88 18.89 -2.35
C ILE A 7 4.37 19.92 -1.32
N ALA A 8 5.26 20.83 -1.72
CA ALA A 8 5.77 21.88 -0.84
C ALA A 8 4.65 22.80 -0.30
N GLU A 9 3.65 23.11 -1.12
CA GLU A 9 2.49 23.91 -0.72
C GLU A 9 1.64 23.19 0.35
N LEU A 10 1.40 21.88 0.18
CA LEU A 10 0.67 21.07 1.17
C LEU A 10 1.44 20.97 2.50
N VAL A 11 2.75 20.73 2.42
CA VAL A 11 3.64 20.66 3.58
C VAL A 11 3.67 21.99 4.33
N ALA A 12 3.79 23.12 3.61
CA ALA A 12 3.72 24.45 4.22
C ALA A 12 2.39 24.70 4.93
N GLY A 13 1.27 24.27 4.34
CA GLY A 13 -0.06 24.33 4.96
C GLY A 13 -0.15 23.52 6.25
N PHE A 14 0.36 22.28 6.25
CA PHE A 14 0.41 21.43 7.45
C PHE A 14 1.24 22.06 8.58
N ILE A 15 2.42 22.61 8.24
CA ILE A 15 3.28 23.31 9.20
C ILE A 15 2.59 24.55 9.76
N ALA A 16 1.95 25.36 8.90
CA ALA A 16 1.23 26.57 9.30
C ALA A 16 0.01 26.26 10.20
N ALA A 17 -0.62 25.11 10.02
CA ALA A 17 -1.69 24.60 10.88
C ALA A 17 -1.18 24.07 12.24
N GLY A 18 0.11 24.16 12.53
CA GLY A 18 0.69 23.76 13.80
C GLY A 18 1.00 22.27 13.92
N ARG A 19 1.11 21.54 12.79
CA ARG A 19 1.39 20.09 12.75
C ARG A 19 0.40 19.27 13.60
N PRO A 20 -0.92 19.34 13.31
CA PRO A 20 -1.93 18.68 14.14
C PRO A 20 -1.65 17.19 14.32
N SER A 21 -1.74 16.70 15.56
CA SER A 21 -1.52 15.28 15.88
C SER A 21 -2.69 14.43 15.41
N SER A 22 -2.41 13.23 14.91
CA SER A 22 -3.45 12.26 14.56
C SER A 22 -4.05 11.59 15.80
N ARG A 23 -3.40 11.68 16.97
CA ARG A 23 -3.93 11.17 18.25
C ARG A 23 -5.03 12.07 18.83
N GLU A 24 -5.06 13.34 18.41
CA GLU A 24 -6.06 14.32 18.86
C GLU A 24 -7.34 14.32 17.99
N GLN A 25 -7.30 13.62 16.85
CA GLN A 25 -8.43 13.49 15.94
C GLN A 25 -9.27 12.25 16.29
N ASN A 26 -10.60 12.37 16.21
CA ASN A 26 -11.44 11.18 16.24
C ASN A 26 -11.30 10.38 14.92
N ILE A 27 -11.71 9.11 14.95
CA ILE A 27 -11.52 8.20 13.82
C ILE A 27 -12.30 8.62 12.58
N ASP A 28 -13.50 9.17 12.76
CA ASP A 28 -14.35 9.60 11.65
C ASP A 28 -13.72 10.77 10.90
N ASP A 29 -13.14 11.75 11.60
CA ASP A 29 -12.43 12.87 11.01
C ASP A 29 -11.16 12.43 10.27
N ARG A 30 -10.42 11.46 10.83
CA ARG A 30 -9.25 10.87 10.13
C ARG A 30 -9.66 10.20 8.81
N ARG A 31 -10.74 9.42 8.83
CA ARG A 31 -11.27 8.74 7.64
C ARG A 31 -11.81 9.74 6.62
N ALA A 32 -12.56 10.74 7.06
CA ALA A 32 -13.10 11.80 6.21
C ALA A 32 -11.99 12.66 5.58
N GLY A 33 -10.98 13.03 6.37
CA GLY A 33 -9.81 13.77 5.89
C GLY A 33 -9.05 13.02 4.79
N TYR A 34 -8.92 11.69 4.93
CA TYR A 34 -8.29 10.88 3.89
C TYR A 34 -9.15 10.79 2.61
N ILE A 35 -10.47 10.73 2.73
CA ILE A 35 -11.36 10.82 1.57
C ILE A 35 -11.21 12.20 0.89
N ALA A 36 -11.13 13.28 1.66
CA ALA A 36 -10.99 14.63 1.11
C ALA A 36 -9.69 14.83 0.31
N SER A 37 -8.60 14.14 0.68
CA SER A 37 -7.33 14.23 -0.05
C SER A 37 -7.38 13.62 -1.45
N THR A 38 -8.42 12.87 -1.81
CA THR A 38 -8.62 12.36 -3.18
C THR A 38 -8.73 13.48 -4.22
N SER A 39 -9.08 14.70 -3.80
CA SER A 39 -9.06 15.90 -4.65
C SER A 39 -7.65 16.25 -5.18
N LEU A 40 -6.59 15.73 -4.56
CA LEU A 40 -5.19 15.92 -4.97
C LEU A 40 -4.70 14.84 -5.94
N ALA A 41 -5.53 13.84 -6.23
CA ALA A 41 -5.21 12.77 -7.17
C ALA A 41 -5.20 13.28 -8.62
N ASP A 42 -4.65 12.45 -9.50
CA ASP A 42 -4.73 12.71 -10.94
C ASP A 42 -6.19 12.64 -11.42
N GLU A 43 -6.43 13.15 -12.63
CA GLU A 43 -7.74 13.04 -13.25
C GLU A 43 -8.22 11.59 -13.26
N LYS A 44 -9.49 11.41 -12.88
CA LYS A 44 -10.12 10.10 -12.82
C LYS A 44 -10.14 9.49 -14.22
N GLU A 45 -9.49 8.34 -14.37
CA GLU A 45 -9.49 7.60 -15.62
C GLU A 45 -10.85 6.90 -15.84
N ILE A 46 -11.55 7.34 -16.89
CA ILE A 46 -12.91 6.90 -17.22
C ILE A 46 -12.95 5.83 -18.31
N ARG A 47 -11.83 5.52 -18.97
CA ARG A 47 -11.74 4.52 -20.04
C ARG A 47 -11.70 3.08 -19.52
N VAL A 48 -11.63 2.90 -18.21
CA VAL A 48 -11.69 1.60 -17.52
C VAL A 48 -13.06 1.38 -16.90
N SER A 49 -13.52 0.13 -16.85
CA SER A 49 -14.70 -0.22 -16.06
C SER A 49 -14.29 -0.44 -14.60
N SER A 50 -15.21 -0.15 -13.68
CA SER A 50 -15.02 -0.40 -12.25
C SER A 50 -16.34 -0.82 -11.64
N GLU A 51 -16.32 -1.94 -10.93
CA GLU A 51 -17.50 -2.49 -10.26
C GLU A 51 -17.11 -3.11 -8.92
N ASP A 52 -18.06 -3.11 -7.99
CA ASP A 52 -17.91 -3.84 -6.74
C ASP A 52 -18.61 -5.18 -6.88
N ILE A 53 -17.91 -6.26 -6.50
CA ILE A 53 -18.45 -7.61 -6.48
C ILE A 53 -18.33 -8.19 -5.07
N VAL A 54 -19.15 -9.21 -4.78
CA VAL A 54 -19.06 -9.98 -3.54
C VAL A 54 -18.80 -11.44 -3.89
N LEU A 55 -17.72 -12.00 -3.35
CA LEU A 55 -17.38 -13.41 -3.45
C LEU A 55 -17.13 -13.95 -2.05
N GLU A 56 -17.80 -15.06 -1.71
CA GLU A 56 -17.71 -15.70 -0.38
C GLU A 56 -17.90 -14.73 0.81
N GLY A 57 -18.74 -13.71 0.64
CA GLY A 57 -19.02 -12.70 1.66
C GLY A 57 -17.93 -11.64 1.84
N MET A 58 -16.93 -11.58 0.96
CA MET A 58 -15.95 -10.49 0.89
C MET A 58 -16.24 -9.59 -0.31
N THR A 59 -16.08 -8.27 -0.13
CA THR A 59 -16.25 -7.29 -1.20
C THR A 59 -14.92 -7.02 -1.88
N PHE A 60 -14.95 -6.89 -3.20
CA PHE A 60 -13.81 -6.55 -4.02
C PHE A 60 -14.19 -5.43 -4.97
N ARG A 61 -13.27 -4.49 -5.23
CA ARG A 61 -13.41 -3.57 -6.36
C ARG A 61 -12.61 -4.10 -7.53
N VAL A 62 -13.30 -4.47 -8.60
CA VAL A 62 -12.71 -4.93 -9.85
C VAL A 62 -12.64 -3.77 -10.82
N VAL A 63 -11.44 -3.41 -11.24
CA VAL A 63 -11.18 -2.40 -12.27
C VAL A 63 -10.60 -3.11 -13.49
N SER A 64 -11.31 -3.07 -14.61
CA SER A 64 -10.88 -3.75 -15.84
C SER A 64 -10.38 -2.76 -16.89
N PRO A 65 -9.25 -3.07 -17.55
CA PRO A 65 -8.71 -2.23 -18.62
C PRO A 65 -9.67 -2.18 -19.83
N PRO A 66 -9.53 -1.19 -20.73
CA PRO A 66 -10.28 -1.16 -21.99
C PRO A 66 -10.05 -2.46 -22.77
N ASN A 67 -11.07 -2.92 -23.50
CA ASN A 67 -11.00 -4.09 -24.37
C ASN A 67 -10.51 -5.38 -23.66
N ALA A 68 -10.75 -5.50 -22.35
CA ALA A 68 -10.44 -6.70 -21.58
C ALA A 68 -11.09 -7.93 -22.21
N SER A 69 -10.27 -8.81 -22.81
CA SER A 69 -10.71 -10.04 -23.45
C SER A 69 -9.76 -11.19 -23.09
N GLY A 70 -10.32 -12.38 -22.86
CA GLY A 70 -9.56 -13.54 -22.41
C GLY A 70 -9.04 -13.41 -20.98
N SER A 71 -7.96 -14.15 -20.69
CA SER A 71 -7.33 -14.23 -19.37
C SER A 71 -6.21 -13.19 -19.23
N LEU A 72 -6.41 -12.20 -18.35
CA LEU A 72 -5.52 -11.05 -18.18
C LEU A 72 -4.58 -11.21 -16.98
N PRO A 73 -3.40 -10.56 -17.00
CA PRO A 73 -2.61 -10.42 -15.78
C PRO A 73 -3.41 -9.61 -14.74
N CYS A 74 -3.17 -9.87 -13.46
CA CYS A 74 -3.93 -9.25 -12.39
C CYS A 74 -3.05 -8.66 -11.30
N ILE A 75 -3.43 -7.48 -10.81
CA ILE A 75 -2.86 -6.84 -9.63
C ILE A 75 -3.91 -6.93 -8.51
N LEU A 76 -3.60 -7.68 -7.44
CA LEU A 76 -4.37 -7.62 -6.21
C LEU A 76 -3.84 -6.47 -5.37
N TYR A 77 -4.70 -5.51 -5.05
CA TYR A 77 -4.27 -4.27 -4.41
C TYR A 77 -4.80 -4.16 -2.98
N TYR A 78 -3.90 -3.87 -2.05
CA TYR A 78 -4.21 -3.52 -0.67
C TYR A 78 -3.94 -2.04 -0.45
N HIS A 79 -4.94 -1.31 0.03
CA HIS A 79 -4.84 0.14 0.18
C HIS A 79 -3.99 0.56 1.38
N GLY A 80 -3.44 1.77 1.35
CA GLY A 80 -2.80 2.40 2.51
C GLY A 80 -3.80 2.96 3.52
N GLY A 81 -3.28 3.59 4.59
CA GLY A 81 -4.10 4.24 5.62
C GLY A 81 -3.88 3.73 7.05
N CYS A 82 -2.68 3.23 7.34
CA CYS A 82 -2.24 2.81 8.68
C CYS A 82 -3.18 1.79 9.35
N PHE A 83 -3.85 0.92 8.58
CA PHE A 83 -4.88 -0.02 9.05
C PHE A 83 -6.15 0.61 9.66
N VAL A 84 -6.27 1.94 9.67
CA VAL A 84 -7.35 2.68 10.35
C VAL A 84 -8.27 3.39 9.35
N SER A 85 -7.74 3.74 8.18
CA SER A 85 -8.45 4.52 7.17
C SER A 85 -8.15 3.98 5.77
N GLY A 86 -8.79 4.57 4.77
CA GLY A 86 -8.67 4.17 3.37
C GLY A 86 -9.83 3.26 2.94
N GLY A 87 -9.73 2.80 1.70
CA GLY A 87 -10.76 1.99 1.05
C GLY A 87 -10.85 2.30 -0.43
N PHE A 88 -11.81 1.70 -1.11
CA PHE A 88 -11.96 1.81 -2.55
C PHE A 88 -12.11 3.25 -3.05
N LEU A 89 -12.78 4.12 -2.29
CA LEU A 89 -12.94 5.53 -2.68
C LEU A 89 -11.62 6.29 -2.66
N THR A 90 -10.82 6.10 -1.60
CA THR A 90 -9.52 6.79 -1.45
C THR A 90 -8.51 6.41 -2.53
N HIS A 91 -8.62 5.20 -3.08
CA HIS A 91 -7.68 4.67 -4.07
C HIS A 91 -8.26 4.54 -5.48
N ASP A 92 -9.52 4.95 -5.71
CA ASP A 92 -10.19 4.83 -7.02
C ASP A 92 -9.36 5.42 -8.17
N PRO A 93 -8.75 6.63 -8.05
CA PRO A 93 -7.91 7.17 -9.12
C PRO A 93 -6.69 6.28 -9.42
N GLN A 94 -6.01 5.76 -8.39
CA GLN A 94 -4.79 4.96 -8.53
C GLN A 94 -5.09 3.59 -9.13
N LEU A 95 -6.15 2.92 -8.66
CA LEU A 95 -6.59 1.62 -9.20
C LEU A 95 -6.94 1.73 -10.69
N ARG A 96 -7.60 2.82 -11.09
CA ARG A 96 -7.95 3.10 -12.48
C ARG A 96 -6.74 3.40 -13.36
N GLN A 97 -5.83 4.23 -12.87
CA GLN A 97 -4.58 4.54 -13.59
C GLN A 97 -3.71 3.27 -13.75
N LEU A 98 -3.61 2.43 -12.71
CA LEU A 98 -2.91 1.15 -12.79
C LEU A 98 -3.54 0.23 -13.85
N ALA A 99 -4.86 0.04 -13.82
CA ALA A 99 -5.55 -0.80 -14.80
C ALA A 99 -5.34 -0.28 -16.23
N TRP A 100 -5.51 1.03 -16.43
CA TRP A 100 -5.35 1.66 -17.74
C TRP A 100 -3.93 1.54 -18.30
N LYS A 101 -2.91 1.86 -17.49
CA LYS A 101 -1.52 1.90 -17.96
C LYS A 101 -0.90 0.51 -18.13
N SER A 102 -1.20 -0.41 -17.20
CA SER A 102 -0.59 -1.75 -17.21
C SER A 102 -1.31 -2.74 -18.15
N GLY A 103 -2.57 -2.46 -18.49
CA GLY A 103 -3.42 -3.45 -19.15
C GLY A 103 -3.76 -4.67 -18.26
N CYS A 104 -3.47 -4.60 -16.96
CA CYS A 104 -3.88 -5.59 -15.98
C CYS A 104 -5.30 -5.34 -15.50
N LYS A 105 -5.99 -6.41 -15.10
CA LYS A 105 -7.14 -6.28 -14.19
C LYS A 105 -6.62 -5.92 -12.80
N VAL A 106 -7.19 -4.90 -12.17
CA VAL A 106 -6.83 -4.53 -10.79
C VAL A 106 -7.98 -4.91 -9.87
N ILE A 107 -7.73 -5.71 -8.85
CA ILE A 107 -8.72 -6.12 -7.85
C ILE A 107 -8.28 -5.62 -6.49
N ALA A 108 -8.95 -4.59 -5.98
CA ALA A 108 -8.73 -4.13 -4.62
C ALA A 108 -9.54 -4.98 -3.64
N ILE A 109 -8.89 -5.43 -2.57
CA ILE A 109 -9.49 -6.29 -1.55
C ILE A 109 -10.00 -5.42 -0.41
N GLN A 110 -11.28 -5.54 -0.06
CA GLN A 110 -11.80 -4.90 1.16
C GLN A 110 -11.31 -5.70 2.36
N TYR A 111 -10.68 -5.01 3.31
CA TYR A 111 -10.26 -5.60 4.58
C TYR A 111 -10.78 -4.74 5.75
N ARG A 112 -10.96 -5.40 6.89
CA ARG A 112 -11.43 -4.76 8.13
C ARG A 112 -10.40 -3.80 8.71
N LEU A 113 -10.87 -2.67 9.23
CA LEU A 113 -10.03 -1.59 9.77
C LEU A 113 -10.11 -1.53 11.30
N ALA A 114 -9.03 -1.03 11.90
CA ALA A 114 -9.03 -0.58 13.28
C ALA A 114 -9.75 0.77 13.44
N PRO A 115 -10.25 1.06 14.65
CA PRO A 115 -10.17 0.25 15.88
C PRO A 115 -11.22 -0.86 16.01
N GLU A 116 -12.21 -0.93 15.11
CA GLU A 116 -13.30 -1.91 15.18
C GLU A 116 -12.79 -3.34 15.04
N HIS A 117 -11.73 -3.53 14.27
CA HIS A 117 -11.08 -4.80 14.05
C HIS A 117 -9.56 -4.65 14.14
N THR A 118 -9.00 -5.20 15.20
CA THR A 118 -7.57 -5.09 15.53
C THR A 118 -6.78 -6.25 14.93
N PHE A 119 -5.46 -6.24 15.12
CA PHE A 119 -4.55 -7.27 14.65
C PHE A 119 -5.00 -8.68 15.12
N PRO A 120 -5.01 -9.70 14.23
CA PRO A 120 -4.55 -9.72 12.84
C PRO A 120 -5.66 -9.56 11.79
N ALA A 121 -6.81 -8.94 12.07
CA ALA A 121 -7.99 -8.96 11.19
C ALA A 121 -7.73 -8.55 9.72
N ALA A 122 -7.04 -7.42 9.49
CA ALA A 122 -6.67 -6.99 8.14
C ALA A 122 -5.75 -7.99 7.42
N HIS A 123 -4.85 -8.67 8.13
CA HIS A 123 -3.98 -9.70 7.56
C HIS A 123 -4.77 -10.92 7.08
N ASP A 124 -5.70 -11.38 7.93
CA ASP A 124 -6.55 -12.52 7.62
C ASP A 124 -7.45 -12.22 6.42
N ASP A 125 -7.99 -11.00 6.34
CA ASP A 125 -8.79 -10.57 5.20
C ASP A 125 -7.94 -10.43 3.93
N ALA A 126 -6.71 -9.91 4.03
CA ALA A 126 -5.82 -9.75 2.88
C ALA A 126 -5.44 -11.09 2.25
N GLU A 127 -5.09 -12.08 3.08
CA GLU A 127 -4.80 -13.46 2.65
C GLU A 127 -6.05 -14.16 2.12
N ARG A 128 -7.17 -14.09 2.85
CA ARG A 128 -8.44 -14.70 2.43
C ARG A 128 -8.92 -14.13 1.10
N GLY A 129 -8.85 -12.81 0.93
CA GLY A 129 -9.21 -12.14 -0.32
C GLY A 129 -8.33 -12.58 -1.49
N ALA A 130 -7.02 -12.74 -1.26
CA ALA A 130 -6.11 -13.24 -2.29
C ALA A 130 -6.44 -14.68 -2.71
N ASN A 131 -6.72 -15.55 -1.74
CA ASN A 131 -7.12 -16.94 -1.99
C ASN A 131 -8.46 -17.02 -2.74
N ILE A 132 -9.45 -16.21 -2.38
CA ILE A 132 -10.73 -16.13 -3.10
C ILE A 132 -10.48 -15.70 -4.55
N VAL A 133 -9.71 -14.64 -4.79
CA VAL A 133 -9.47 -14.20 -6.18
C VAL A 133 -8.73 -15.26 -6.98
N TYR A 134 -7.74 -15.94 -6.40
CA TYR A 134 -7.05 -17.06 -7.04
C TYR A 134 -8.01 -18.20 -7.39
N GLN A 135 -8.87 -18.60 -6.44
CA GLN A 135 -9.90 -19.62 -6.64
C GLN A 135 -10.86 -19.26 -7.78
N TYR A 136 -11.31 -18.01 -7.84
CA TYR A 136 -12.26 -17.51 -8.84
C TYR A 136 -11.61 -16.91 -10.09
N ALA A 137 -10.30 -17.10 -10.28
CA ALA A 137 -9.55 -16.44 -11.35
C ALA A 137 -10.14 -16.64 -12.75
N GLU A 138 -10.56 -17.85 -13.10
CA GLU A 138 -11.19 -18.14 -14.40
C GLU A 138 -12.49 -17.34 -14.59
N GLN A 139 -13.38 -17.33 -13.59
CA GLN A 139 -14.62 -16.55 -13.62
C GLN A 139 -14.34 -15.04 -13.74
N LEU A 140 -13.25 -14.57 -13.13
CA LEU A 140 -12.84 -13.18 -13.16
C LEU A 140 -12.06 -12.80 -14.43
N GLY A 141 -11.73 -13.76 -15.30
CA GLY A 141 -10.90 -13.55 -16.50
C GLY A 141 -9.45 -13.23 -16.15
N ILE A 142 -8.89 -13.90 -15.14
CA ILE A 142 -7.54 -13.70 -14.61
C ILE A 142 -6.66 -14.89 -14.92
N ASP A 143 -5.44 -14.59 -15.32
CA ASP A 143 -4.36 -15.55 -15.48
C ASP A 143 -3.69 -15.80 -14.12
N ARG A 144 -3.90 -16.99 -13.56
CA ARG A 144 -3.38 -17.39 -12.24
C ARG A 144 -1.86 -17.28 -12.14
N GLU A 145 -1.15 -17.49 -13.23
CA GLU A 145 0.31 -17.46 -13.28
C GLU A 145 0.87 -16.03 -13.34
N ARG A 146 -0.02 -15.01 -13.46
CA ARG A 146 0.37 -13.60 -13.59
C ARG A 146 -0.36 -12.70 -12.59
N ILE A 147 -0.49 -13.18 -11.36
CA ILE A 147 -1.02 -12.41 -10.23
C ILE A 147 0.12 -11.68 -9.51
N THR A 148 0.02 -10.37 -9.40
CA THR A 148 0.92 -9.52 -8.59
C THR A 148 0.19 -9.11 -7.32
N LEU A 149 0.82 -9.23 -6.16
CA LEU A 149 0.34 -8.56 -4.94
C LEU A 149 0.96 -7.18 -4.85
N ALA A 150 0.13 -6.16 -4.67
CA ALA A 150 0.57 -4.78 -4.59
C ALA A 150 -0.12 -4.05 -3.45
N GLY A 151 0.54 -3.03 -2.93
CA GLY A 151 -0.11 -2.13 -1.99
C GLY A 151 0.84 -1.04 -1.52
N ASP A 152 0.26 -0.03 -0.89
CA ASP A 152 0.99 1.14 -0.45
C ASP A 152 0.89 1.35 1.07
N SER A 153 1.99 1.76 1.71
CA SER A 153 2.05 1.96 3.17
C SER A 153 1.65 0.68 3.94
N ALA A 154 0.60 0.74 4.76
CA ALA A 154 -0.02 -0.44 5.39
C ALA A 154 -0.54 -1.49 4.39
N GLY A 155 -0.89 -1.09 3.16
CA GLY A 155 -1.22 -2.02 2.09
C GLY A 155 0.01 -2.76 1.54
N GLY A 156 1.16 -2.07 1.47
CA GLY A 156 2.44 -2.69 1.11
C GLY A 156 2.89 -3.70 2.18
N HIS A 157 2.61 -3.40 3.44
CA HIS A 157 2.75 -4.36 4.54
C HIS A 157 1.90 -5.62 4.30
N LEU A 158 0.59 -5.46 4.06
CA LEU A 158 -0.32 -6.57 3.82
C LEU A 158 0.13 -7.41 2.62
N ALA A 159 0.55 -6.79 1.51
CA ALA A 159 1.07 -7.49 0.34
C ALA A 159 2.26 -8.40 0.70
N LEU A 160 3.23 -7.90 1.47
CA LEU A 160 4.39 -8.68 1.90
C LEU A 160 4.00 -9.84 2.83
N VAL A 161 3.18 -9.57 3.86
CA VAL A 161 2.80 -10.59 4.83
C VAL A 161 1.91 -11.66 4.20
N SER A 162 0.96 -11.27 3.33
CA SER A 162 0.16 -12.25 2.56
C SER A 162 1.04 -13.13 1.69
N ALA A 163 2.06 -12.59 1.01
CA ALA A 163 2.99 -13.41 0.24
C ALA A 163 3.76 -14.42 1.11
N LEU A 164 4.18 -14.00 2.31
CA LEU A 164 4.85 -14.88 3.27
C LEU A 164 3.92 -16.01 3.78
N ARG A 165 2.65 -15.70 4.05
CA ARG A 165 1.64 -16.70 4.45
C ARG A 165 1.29 -17.68 3.33
N LEU A 166 1.15 -17.19 2.09
CA LEU A 166 0.93 -18.05 0.92
C LEU A 166 2.11 -18.99 0.68
N LYS A 167 3.34 -18.48 0.85
CA LYS A 167 4.54 -19.30 0.76
C LYS A 167 4.60 -20.38 1.85
N SER A 168 4.26 -20.05 3.10
CA SER A 168 4.32 -21.01 4.21
C SER A 168 3.30 -22.15 4.07
N THR A 169 2.14 -21.87 3.47
CA THR A 169 1.09 -22.87 3.22
C THR A 169 1.27 -23.63 1.89
N ALA A 170 2.14 -23.14 1.00
CA ALA A 170 2.39 -23.68 -0.34
C ALA A 170 1.11 -23.85 -1.18
N HIS A 171 0.10 -22.99 -0.96
CA HIS A 171 -1.19 -23.09 -1.66
C HIS A 171 -1.10 -22.62 -3.12
N TRP A 172 -0.51 -21.44 -3.33
CA TRP A 172 -0.11 -20.87 -4.62
C TRP A 172 0.91 -19.76 -4.36
N SER A 173 1.49 -19.17 -5.40
CA SER A 173 2.44 -18.08 -5.25
C SER A 173 2.15 -16.96 -6.25
N PRO A 174 2.18 -15.68 -5.82
CA PRO A 174 2.09 -14.57 -6.75
C PRO A 174 3.34 -14.52 -7.63
N ALA A 175 3.19 -14.00 -8.84
CA ALA A 175 4.28 -13.84 -9.79
C ALA A 175 5.25 -12.72 -9.37
N LYS A 176 4.77 -11.68 -8.68
CA LYS A 176 5.53 -10.49 -8.27
C LYS A 176 4.93 -9.84 -7.03
N LEU A 177 5.76 -9.09 -6.29
CA LEU A 177 5.32 -8.14 -5.27
C LEU A 177 5.67 -6.70 -5.67
N LEU A 178 4.73 -5.78 -5.51
CA LEU A 178 4.93 -4.34 -5.66
C LEU A 178 4.64 -3.64 -4.32
N LEU A 179 5.69 -3.24 -3.62
CA LEU A 179 5.60 -2.66 -2.28
C LEU A 179 5.87 -1.16 -2.35
N ILE A 180 4.83 -0.35 -2.20
CA ILE A 180 4.93 1.10 -2.35
C ILE A 180 5.07 1.72 -0.94
N TYR A 181 6.25 2.27 -0.62
CA TYR A 181 6.62 2.83 0.69
C TYR A 181 6.08 2.02 1.89
N PRO A 182 6.36 0.70 1.95
CA PRO A 182 5.68 -0.21 2.87
C PRO A 182 5.99 0.12 4.34
N MET A 183 5.02 -0.14 5.21
CA MET A 183 5.10 0.06 6.67
C MET A 183 5.57 -1.23 7.34
N LEU A 184 6.76 -1.28 7.94
CA LEU A 184 7.48 -2.54 8.21
C LEU A 184 8.03 -2.71 9.64
N ASP A 185 8.15 -1.63 10.42
CA ASP A 185 8.65 -1.68 11.80
C ASP A 185 7.80 -0.84 12.77
N ALA A 186 6.94 -1.51 13.53
CA ALA A 186 6.13 -0.90 14.58
C ALA A 186 6.96 -0.34 15.75
N THR A 187 8.25 -0.68 15.87
CA THR A 187 9.13 -0.08 16.87
C THR A 187 9.62 1.32 16.47
N ALA A 188 9.44 1.72 15.21
CA ALA A 188 9.92 2.98 14.64
C ALA A 188 11.40 3.24 14.94
N SER A 189 12.23 2.20 14.79
CA SER A 189 13.64 2.24 15.19
C SER A 189 14.57 2.91 14.18
N PHE A 190 14.12 3.11 12.94
CA PHE A 190 14.94 3.61 11.85
C PHE A 190 15.17 5.14 11.90
N PRO A 191 16.35 5.65 11.48
CA PRO A 191 16.67 7.08 11.52
C PRO A 191 15.71 7.98 10.76
N SER A 192 15.13 7.52 9.63
CA SER A 192 14.16 8.30 8.86
C SER A 192 12.92 8.71 9.66
N TYR A 193 12.51 7.97 10.69
CA TYR A 193 11.45 8.41 11.59
C TYR A 193 11.80 9.69 12.35
N ALA A 194 13.08 9.91 12.66
CA ALA A 194 13.54 11.13 13.32
C ALA A 194 13.72 12.27 12.30
N SER A 195 14.38 12.01 11.16
CA SER A 195 14.67 13.06 10.18
C SER A 195 13.46 13.52 9.37
N ASN A 196 12.48 12.63 9.16
CA ASN A 196 11.31 12.88 8.31
C ASN A 196 9.98 12.79 9.09
N GLY A 197 10.01 12.69 10.42
CA GLY A 197 8.83 12.38 11.21
C GLY A 197 7.98 13.56 11.68
N GLN A 198 8.41 14.81 11.49
CA GLN A 198 7.78 15.98 12.11
C GLN A 198 7.21 17.00 11.11
N ASP A 199 7.97 17.30 10.07
CA ASP A 199 7.72 18.46 9.20
C ASP A 199 7.00 18.10 7.88
N TYR A 200 6.43 16.90 7.77
CA TYR A 200 5.67 16.45 6.61
C TYR A 200 4.28 15.95 7.02
N ILE A 201 3.38 15.81 6.04
CA ILE A 201 1.95 15.50 6.26
C ILE A 201 1.76 14.20 7.06
N ILE A 202 2.49 13.15 6.69
CA ILE A 202 2.47 11.87 7.41
C ILE A 202 3.65 11.85 8.36
N THR A 203 3.33 12.02 9.64
CA THR A 203 4.31 12.14 10.71
C THR A 203 4.60 10.80 11.37
N ARG A 204 5.68 10.76 12.17
CA ARG A 204 5.92 9.67 13.13
C ARG A 204 4.73 9.48 14.07
N ASP A 205 4.11 10.59 14.49
CA ASP A 205 2.92 10.57 15.36
C ASP A 205 1.76 9.84 14.67
N THR A 206 1.46 10.20 13.42
CA THR A 206 0.42 9.57 12.60
C THR A 206 0.64 8.06 12.43
N LEU A 207 1.84 7.65 12.02
CA LEU A 207 2.18 6.24 11.78
C LEU A 207 2.06 5.40 13.05
N LEU A 208 2.64 5.89 14.15
CA LEU A 208 2.59 5.18 15.43
C LEU A 208 1.18 5.12 16.00
N SER A 209 0.36 6.16 15.81
CA SER A 209 -1.05 6.10 16.24
C SER A 209 -1.81 4.97 15.53
N GLY A 210 -1.48 4.69 14.26
CA GLY A 210 -2.08 3.60 13.50
C GLY A 210 -1.66 2.23 14.02
N PHE A 211 -0.35 2.04 14.25
CA PHE A 211 0.15 0.82 14.90
C PHE A 211 -0.46 0.61 16.28
N GLU A 212 -0.55 1.63 17.13
CA GLU A 212 -1.15 1.55 18.47
C GLU A 212 -2.63 1.10 18.41
N MET A 213 -3.42 1.73 17.54
CA MET A 213 -4.83 1.39 17.35
C MET A 213 -5.01 -0.03 16.83
N TYR A 214 -4.16 -0.45 15.89
CA TYR A 214 -4.31 -1.75 15.25
C TYR A 214 -3.75 -2.91 16.10
N LEU A 215 -2.57 -2.75 16.71
CA LEU A 215 -1.86 -3.85 17.37
C LEU A 215 -2.41 -4.20 18.77
N GLN A 216 -3.03 -3.26 19.50
CA GLN A 216 -3.69 -3.48 20.80
C GLN A 216 -2.98 -4.47 21.75
N GLY A 217 -1.71 -4.23 22.06
CA GLY A 217 -0.93 -5.07 22.98
C GLY A 217 -0.19 -6.24 22.35
N THR A 218 -0.29 -6.43 21.03
CA THR A 218 0.62 -7.29 20.27
C THR A 218 2.04 -6.77 20.39
N ASP A 219 3.01 -7.66 20.55
CA ASP A 219 4.43 -7.31 20.56
C ASP A 219 4.78 -6.52 19.29
N LEU A 220 5.42 -5.35 19.46
CA LEU A 220 5.86 -4.52 18.34
C LEU A 220 6.86 -5.25 17.44
N ARG A 221 7.57 -6.27 17.95
CA ARG A 221 8.48 -7.13 17.18
C ARG A 221 7.83 -8.43 16.70
N HIS A 222 6.52 -8.59 16.88
CA HIS A 222 5.81 -9.74 16.31
C HIS A 222 6.12 -9.84 14.80
N PRO A 223 6.47 -11.02 14.27
CA PRO A 223 6.99 -11.17 12.91
C PRO A 223 6.01 -10.74 11.82
N GLU A 224 4.71 -10.67 12.11
CA GLU A 224 3.72 -10.10 11.20
C GLU A 224 3.36 -8.65 11.50
N ALA A 225 3.62 -8.13 12.71
CA ALA A 225 3.45 -6.71 13.00
C ALA A 225 4.61 -5.86 12.47
N SER A 226 5.82 -6.45 12.47
CA SER A 226 7.04 -5.85 11.99
C SER A 226 7.82 -6.85 11.13
N PRO A 227 7.37 -7.10 9.89
CA PRO A 227 7.95 -8.13 9.03
C PRO A 227 9.42 -7.89 8.68
N ILE A 228 9.96 -6.68 8.89
CA ILE A 228 11.39 -6.42 8.71
C ILE A 228 12.29 -7.35 9.54
N TRP A 229 11.79 -7.84 10.68
CA TRP A 229 12.55 -8.69 11.60
C TRP A 229 12.55 -10.17 11.22
N ARG A 230 11.82 -10.57 10.16
CA ARG A 230 11.77 -11.95 9.70
C ARG A 230 13.04 -12.38 8.97
N GLU A 231 13.34 -13.67 9.04
CA GLU A 231 14.52 -14.31 8.42
C GLU A 231 14.16 -15.35 7.36
N ASP A 232 12.88 -15.44 7.01
CA ASP A 232 12.33 -16.42 6.10
C ASP A 232 11.78 -15.76 4.84
N PHE A 233 12.53 -14.88 4.18
CA PHE A 233 12.15 -14.30 2.89
C PHE A 233 12.49 -15.19 1.69
N ALA A 234 13.51 -16.06 1.79
CA ALA A 234 13.90 -16.97 0.70
C ALA A 234 12.70 -17.72 0.11
N GLY A 235 12.59 -17.74 -1.22
CA GLY A 235 11.47 -18.33 -1.95
C GLY A 235 10.26 -17.41 -2.18
N LEU A 236 10.30 -16.14 -1.73
CA LEU A 236 9.38 -15.12 -2.22
C LEU A 236 9.61 -14.83 -3.72
N PRO A 237 8.57 -14.42 -4.47
CA PRO A 237 8.72 -14.03 -5.87
C PRO A 237 9.49 -12.70 -6.00
N PRO A 238 9.84 -12.28 -7.24
CA PRO A 238 10.48 -10.99 -7.45
C PRO A 238 9.73 -9.82 -6.81
N VAL A 239 10.48 -8.93 -6.17
CA VAL A 239 9.94 -7.78 -5.41
C VAL A 239 10.43 -6.46 -6.02
N HIS A 240 9.52 -5.51 -6.18
CA HIS A 240 9.85 -4.12 -6.47
C HIS A 240 9.38 -3.24 -5.32
N ILE A 241 10.29 -2.45 -4.76
CA ILE A 241 10.02 -1.53 -3.65
C ILE A 241 10.14 -0.10 -4.15
N LEU A 242 9.16 0.74 -3.84
CA LEU A 242 9.27 2.19 -3.97
C LEU A 242 9.47 2.83 -2.59
N THR A 243 10.33 3.84 -2.50
CA THR A 243 10.45 4.69 -1.30
C THR A 243 10.38 6.16 -1.68
N ALA A 244 10.09 7.02 -0.71
CA ALA A 244 10.07 8.48 -0.87
C ALA A 244 11.21 9.13 -0.05
N GLU A 245 11.85 10.16 -0.59
CA GLU A 245 13.00 10.84 0.05
C GLU A 245 12.65 11.39 1.44
N PHE A 246 11.46 11.99 1.57
CA PHE A 246 10.95 12.64 2.77
C PHE A 246 9.82 11.82 3.42
N ASP A 247 10.14 10.57 3.72
CA ASP A 247 9.21 9.60 4.34
C ASP A 247 9.82 9.03 5.62
N PRO A 248 9.08 8.98 6.75
CA PRO A 248 9.51 8.25 7.95
C PRO A 248 9.83 6.78 7.69
N LEU A 249 9.14 6.14 6.74
CA LEU A 249 9.27 4.71 6.40
C LEU A 249 10.39 4.42 5.38
N ARG A 250 11.11 5.45 4.93
CA ARG A 250 12.13 5.31 3.87
C ARG A 250 13.18 4.25 4.19
N ASP A 251 13.80 4.37 5.36
CA ASP A 251 14.95 3.53 5.69
C ASP A 251 14.54 2.07 5.96
N GLU A 252 13.33 1.82 6.48
CA GLU A 252 12.83 0.44 6.66
C GLU A 252 12.49 -0.24 5.33
N GLY A 253 11.95 0.49 4.35
CA GLY A 253 11.73 -0.03 2.99
C GLY A 253 13.04 -0.37 2.29
N GLU A 254 14.07 0.46 2.47
CA GLU A 254 15.42 0.21 1.92
C GLU A 254 16.16 -0.91 2.67
N ALA A 255 15.95 -1.03 3.98
CA ALA A 255 16.46 -2.16 4.75
C ALA A 255 15.82 -3.49 4.30
N LEU A 256 14.52 -3.50 3.97
CA LEU A 256 13.86 -4.69 3.43
C LEU A 256 14.48 -5.12 2.10
N TYR A 257 14.78 -4.17 1.21
CA TYR A 257 15.49 -4.46 -0.05
C TYR A 257 16.81 -5.21 0.20
N HIS A 258 17.61 -4.76 1.15
CA HIS A 258 18.86 -5.44 1.50
C HIS A 258 18.59 -6.86 2.03
N ARG A 259 17.67 -7.01 2.98
CA ARG A 259 17.32 -8.32 3.56
C ARG A 259 16.78 -9.31 2.52
N LEU A 260 15.98 -8.85 1.56
CA LEU A 260 15.46 -9.68 0.48
C LEU A 260 16.60 -10.21 -0.41
N ASN A 261 17.51 -9.32 -0.83
CA ASN A 261 18.66 -9.71 -1.65
C ASN A 261 19.63 -10.65 -0.89
N ASP A 262 19.89 -10.38 0.39
CA ASP A 262 20.75 -11.22 1.24
C ASP A 262 20.21 -12.66 1.37
N GLN A 263 18.89 -12.83 1.20
CA GLN A 263 18.21 -14.13 1.24
C GLN A 263 17.89 -14.68 -0.17
N GLY A 264 18.50 -14.12 -1.22
CA GLY A 264 18.39 -14.61 -2.59
C GLY A 264 17.09 -14.29 -3.31
N VAL A 265 16.27 -13.38 -2.79
CA VAL A 265 15.06 -12.90 -3.47
C VAL A 265 15.46 -11.80 -4.45
N ALA A 266 15.04 -11.93 -5.71
CA ALA A 266 15.25 -10.89 -6.72
C ALA A 266 14.48 -9.62 -6.33
N CYS A 267 15.19 -8.61 -5.80
CA CYS A 267 14.58 -7.38 -5.34
C CYS A 267 15.17 -6.17 -6.07
N THR A 268 14.31 -5.19 -6.36
CA THR A 268 14.70 -3.85 -6.80
C THR A 268 14.12 -2.81 -5.85
N CYS A 269 14.80 -1.69 -5.67
CA CYS A 269 14.33 -0.58 -4.84
C CYS A 269 14.59 0.74 -5.54
N GLN A 270 13.57 1.59 -5.65
CA GLN A 270 13.65 2.90 -6.28
C GLN A 270 13.14 3.98 -5.33
N ARG A 271 14.05 4.88 -4.94
CA ARG A 271 13.72 6.08 -4.18
C ARG A 271 13.29 7.20 -5.13
N TYR A 272 12.09 7.75 -4.90
CA TYR A 272 11.65 8.99 -5.54
C TYR A 272 12.10 10.20 -4.71
N LEU A 273 12.74 11.16 -5.37
CA LEU A 273 13.27 12.38 -4.76
C LEU A 273 12.25 13.52 -4.84
N GLY A 274 12.30 14.45 -3.88
CA GLY A 274 11.41 15.61 -3.82
C GLY A 274 9.98 15.28 -3.39
N VAL A 275 9.71 14.08 -2.88
CA VAL A 275 8.36 13.60 -2.53
C VAL A 275 8.27 13.12 -1.09
N ILE A 276 7.04 13.06 -0.56
CA ILE A 276 6.70 12.63 0.80
C ILE A 276 6.01 11.26 0.80
N HIS A 277 5.78 10.69 1.99
CA HIS A 277 4.90 9.52 2.13
C HIS A 277 3.51 9.79 1.51
N GLY A 278 2.93 8.79 0.84
CA GLY A 278 1.63 8.92 0.17
C GLY A 278 1.69 9.61 -1.19
N PHE A 279 2.88 10.01 -1.69
CA PHE A 279 2.99 10.73 -2.96
C PHE A 279 2.40 10.00 -4.16
N PHE A 280 2.36 8.66 -4.14
CA PHE A 280 1.78 7.85 -5.23
C PHE A 280 0.31 8.24 -5.50
N GLN A 281 -0.36 8.83 -4.50
CA GLN A 281 -1.74 9.28 -4.59
C GLN A 281 -1.88 10.73 -5.07
N LEU A 282 -0.80 11.49 -5.15
CA LEU A 282 -0.79 12.95 -5.39
C LEU A 282 -0.58 13.32 -6.88
N GLY A 283 -1.11 12.51 -7.79
CA GLY A 283 -0.90 12.67 -9.23
C GLY A 283 -1.40 14.00 -9.81
N GLY A 284 -2.33 14.70 -9.14
CA GLY A 284 -2.82 16.02 -9.56
C GLY A 284 -1.81 17.14 -9.29
N VAL A 285 -0.92 16.96 -8.32
CA VAL A 285 0.01 17.99 -7.84
C VAL A 285 1.49 17.60 -7.91
N SER A 286 1.82 16.36 -8.30
CA SER A 286 3.17 15.82 -8.37
C SER A 286 3.49 15.11 -9.69
N GLN A 287 4.60 15.50 -10.33
CA GLN A 287 5.08 14.84 -11.54
C GLN A 287 5.79 13.52 -11.21
N ALA A 288 6.51 13.46 -10.09
CA ALA A 288 7.07 12.22 -9.57
C ALA A 288 5.98 11.18 -9.29
N ALA A 289 4.82 11.56 -8.76
CA ALA A 289 3.67 10.67 -8.57
C ALA A 289 3.18 10.05 -9.89
N ARG A 290 2.98 10.89 -10.93
CA ARG A 290 2.59 10.41 -12.27
C ARG A 290 3.65 9.52 -12.91
N SER A 291 4.94 9.82 -12.64
CA SER A 291 6.05 9.02 -13.14
C SER A 291 6.09 7.66 -12.43
N ALA A 292 5.98 7.63 -11.11
CA ALA A 292 5.89 6.39 -10.33
C ALA A 292 4.74 5.50 -10.79
N MET A 293 3.56 6.07 -11.02
CA MET A 293 2.40 5.35 -11.57
C MET A 293 2.70 4.72 -12.94
N ARG A 294 3.47 5.39 -13.79
CA ARG A 294 3.89 4.83 -15.09
C ARG A 294 4.97 3.77 -14.94
N ASP A 295 5.92 3.97 -14.02
CA ASP A 295 7.08 3.09 -13.88
C ASP A 295 6.68 1.71 -13.31
N VAL A 296 5.60 1.66 -12.51
CA VAL A 296 5.10 0.41 -11.90
C VAL A 296 3.99 -0.28 -12.70
N ALA A 297 3.45 0.37 -13.73
CA ALA A 297 2.36 -0.14 -14.57
C ALA A 297 2.92 -0.85 -15.82
#